data_AF-A0A8X6WVE1-F1
#
_entry.id   AF-A0A8X6WVE1-F1
#
_cell.length_a   1.000
_cell.length_b   1.000
_cell.length_c   1.000
_cell.angle_alpha   90.00
_cell.angle_beta   90.00
_cell.angle_gamma   90.00
#
_symmetry.space_group_name_H-M   'P 1'
#
loop_
_entity.id
_entity.type
_entity.pdbx_description
1 polymer ?
#
loop_
_entity_poly.entity_id
_entity_poly.type
_entity_poly.pdbx_seq_one_letter_code
_entity_poly.pdbx_strand_id
1 'polypeptide(L)' 'MTLYSKDKWLHIYTDDSAQDDGSAGAGFYCENLFEGSLAASLGATNFDVEIEAVRLAICHLTNLSTSYR' A
#
# COMPACT_ATOMS: atom_id res chain seq x y z
N MET A 1 18.89 -16.41 -18.40
CA MET A 1 18.94 -14.95 -18.19
C MET A 1 17.51 -14.50 -17.91
N THR A 2 17.18 -14.16 -16.67
CA THR A 2 15.85 -13.64 -16.32
C THR A 2 15.72 -12.21 -16.84
N LEU A 3 14.71 -11.95 -17.67
CA LEU A 3 14.51 -10.68 -18.36
C LEU A 3 14.38 -9.48 -17.41
N TYR A 4 14.02 -9.72 -16.14
CA TYR A 4 13.90 -8.72 -15.09
C TYR A 4 14.57 -9.24 -13.81
N SER A 5 15.71 -8.66 -13.46
CA SER A 5 16.40 -8.99 -12.21
C SER A 5 15.55 -8.55 -11.01
N LYS A 6 15.43 -9.40 -9.98
CA LYS A 6 14.60 -9.09 -8.79
C LYS A 6 15.07 -7.82 -8.09
N ASP A 7 16.37 -7.58 -8.06
CA ASP A 7 17.06 -6.37 -7.61
C ASP A 7 16.73 -5.10 -8.41
N LYS A 8 15.95 -5.21 -9.50
CA LYS A 8 15.44 -4.09 -10.29
C LYS A 8 13.92 -3.94 -10.16
N TRP A 9 13.27 -4.75 -9.35
CA TRP A 9 11.83 -4.64 -9.15
C TRP A 9 11.53 -3.45 -8.25
N LEU A 10 10.39 -2.82 -8.50
CA LEU A 10 9.86 -1.87 -7.56
C LEU A 10 9.32 -2.64 -6.35
N HIS A 11 9.71 -2.22 -5.15
CA HIS A 11 9.24 -2.82 -3.91
C HIS A 11 8.24 -1.89 -3.25
N ILE A 12 7.02 -2.39 -3.08
CA ILE A 12 5.95 -1.73 -2.34
C ILE A 12 5.65 -2.63 -1.14
N TYR A 13 5.67 -2.04 0.05
CA TYR A 13 5.39 -2.69 1.31
C TYR A 13 4.03 -2.22 1.81
N THR A 14 3.21 -3.14 2.29
CA THR A 14 1.93 -2.88 2.94
C THR A 14 1.93 -3.60 4.28
N ASP A 15 1.22 -3.04 5.26
CA ASP A 15 1.06 -3.64 6.58
C ASP A 15 -0.21 -3.13 7.24
N ASP A 16 -0.92 -4.03 7.90
CA ASP A 16 -2.18 -3.76 8.59
C ASP A 16 -2.06 -3.87 10.11
N SER A 17 -2.97 -3.20 10.80
CA SER A 17 -3.09 -3.26 12.25
C SER A 17 -4.55 -3.14 12.68
N ALA A 18 -4.97 -3.97 13.62
CA ALA A 18 -6.24 -3.83 14.33
C ALA A 18 -5.97 -3.63 15.81
N GLN A 19 -6.90 -2.92 16.44
CA GLN A 19 -6.97 -2.71 17.87
C GLN A 19 -8.16 -3.47 18.45
N ASP A 20 -8.10 -3.73 19.76
CA ASP A 20 -9.16 -4.44 20.50
C ASP A 20 -10.50 -3.68 20.52
N ASP A 21 -10.49 -2.38 20.23
CA ASP A 21 -11.69 -1.54 20.12
C ASP A 21 -12.43 -1.69 18.78
N GLY A 22 -11.94 -2.56 17.89
CA GLY A 22 -12.52 -2.79 16.57
C GLY A 22 -12.16 -1.72 15.54
N SER A 23 -11.20 -0.84 15.85
CA SER A 23 -10.53 -0.01 14.85
C SER A 23 -9.46 -0.81 14.11
N ALA A 24 -9.31 -0.50 12.82
CA ALA A 24 -8.27 -1.06 11.98
C ALA A 24 -7.66 0.04 11.13
N GLY A 25 -6.40 -0.14 10.73
CA GLY A 25 -5.70 0.74 9.82
C GLY A 25 -4.63 0.00 9.06
N ALA A 26 -4.15 0.59 7.98
CA ALA A 26 -3.07 0.01 7.19
C ALA A 26 -2.19 1.10 6.59
N GLY A 27 -0.92 0.75 6.40
CA GLY A 27 0.10 1.60 5.79
C GLY A 27 0.56 1.03 4.46
N PHE A 28 1.12 1.91 3.63
CA PHE A 28 1.85 1.51 2.45
C PHE A 28 3.09 2.39 2.27
N TYR A 29 4.17 1.78 1.76
CA TYR A 29 5.45 2.45 1.57
C TYR A 29 6.15 1.94 0.31
N CYS A 30 6.67 2.86 -0.49
CA CYS A 30 7.51 2.60 -1.63
C CYS A 30 8.71 3.54 -1.58
N GLU A 31 9.92 2.97 -1.48
CA GLU A 31 11.14 3.73 -1.29
C GLU A 31 11.31 4.82 -2.37
N ASN A 32 11.54 6.06 -1.93
CA ASN A 32 11.75 7.24 -2.77
C ASN A 32 10.58 7.64 -3.70
N LEU A 33 9.41 7.01 -3.61
CA LEU A 33 8.27 7.32 -4.49
C LEU A 33 7.03 7.82 -3.74
N PHE A 34 6.56 7.08 -2.75
CA PHE A 34 5.35 7.44 -2.00
C PHE A 34 5.23 6.64 -0.71
N GLU A 35 4.50 7.20 0.24
CA GLU A 35 4.07 6.53 1.45
C GLU A 35 2.70 7.06 1.86
N GLY A 36 1.98 6.29 2.67
CA GLY A 36 0.70 6.72 3.20
C GLY A 36 0.12 5.71 4.18
N SER A 37 -0.97 6.12 4.81
CA SER A 37 -1.71 5.30 5.75
C SER A 37 -3.19 5.63 5.70
N LEU A 38 -4.03 4.64 6.00
CA LEU A 38 -5.46 4.82 6.21
C LEU A 38 -5.87 4.30 7.58
N ALA A 39 -6.84 4.97 8.19
CA ALA A 39 -7.59 4.46 9.32
C ALA A 39 -9.01 4.15 8.84
N ALA A 40 -9.50 2.97 9.15
CA ALA A 40 -10.87 2.57 8.86
C ALA A 40 -11.78 2.76 10.07
N SER A 41 -13.06 2.98 9.79
CA SER A 41 -14.10 3.10 10.80
C SER A 41 -14.37 1.77 11.52
N LEU A 42 -15.02 1.86 12.68
CA LEU A 42 -15.51 0.72 13.46
C LEU A 42 -16.17 -0.36 12.57
N GLY A 43 -15.67 -1.59 12.67
CA GLY A 43 -16.20 -2.77 11.98
C GLY A 43 -15.43 -3.21 10.73
N ALA A 44 -14.39 -2.46 10.32
CA ALA A 44 -13.44 -2.95 9.32
C ALA A 44 -12.48 -3.98 9.93
N THR A 45 -12.18 -5.03 9.20
CA THR A 45 -11.18 -6.03 9.60
C THR A 45 -9.78 -5.63 9.14
N ASN A 46 -8.76 -6.27 9.71
CA ASN A 46 -7.39 -6.22 9.22
C ASN A 46 -7.27 -6.47 7.71
N PHE A 47 -8.03 -7.45 7.23
CA PHE A 47 -8.03 -7.79 5.81
C PHE A 47 -8.62 -6.66 4.94
N ASP A 48 -9.69 -6.01 5.41
CA ASP A 48 -10.33 -4.92 4.66
C ASP A 48 -9.36 -3.73 4.49
N VAL A 49 -8.63 -3.38 5.56
CA VAL A 49 -7.68 -2.26 5.52
C VAL A 49 -6.44 -2.58 4.70
N GLU A 50 -5.96 -3.83 4.73
CA GLU A 50 -4.83 -4.27 3.90
C GLU A 50 -5.17 -4.22 2.40
N ILE A 51 -6.38 -4.65 2.02
CA ILE A 51 -6.86 -4.54 0.63
C ILE A 51 -6.91 -3.08 0.19
N GLU A 52 -7.38 -2.17 1.05
CA GLU A 52 -7.37 -0.74 0.75
C GLU A 52 -5.96 -0.15 0.67
N ALA A 53 -5.02 -0.58 1.51
CA ALA A 53 -3.62 -0.16 1.41
C ALA A 53 -2.99 -0.56 0.08
N VAL A 54 -3.22 -1.81 -0.37
CA VAL A 54 -2.78 -2.28 -1.70
C VAL A 54 -3.43 -1.46 -2.81
N ARG A 55 -4.75 -1.20 -2.72
CA ARG A 55 -5.47 -0.39 -3.72
C ARG A 55 -4.89 1.02 -3.82
N LEU A 56 -4.66 1.69 -2.69
CA LEU A 56 -4.09 3.03 -2.65
C LEU A 56 -2.66 3.05 -3.18
N ALA A 57 -1.82 2.09 -2.81
CA ALA A 57 -0.46 1.99 -3.31
C ALA A 57 -0.42 1.86 -4.84
N ILE A 58 -1.31 1.05 -5.42
CA ILE A 58 -1.47 0.94 -6.88
C ILE A 58 -1.93 2.28 -7.48
N CYS A 59 -2.91 2.95 -6.87
CA CYS A 59 -3.35 4.27 -7.34
C CYS A 59 -2.19 5.29 -7.36
N HIS A 60 -1.38 5.35 -6.29
CA HIS A 60 -0.20 6.22 -6.23
C HIS A 60 0.81 5.87 -7.32
N LEU A 61 1.10 4.58 -7.53
CA LEU A 61 1.97 4.12 -8.61
C LEU A 61 1.45 4.55 -9.99
N THR A 62 0.15 4.40 -10.25
CA THR A 62 -0.46 4.81 -11.53
C THR A 62 -0.41 6.32 -11.74
N ASN A 63 -0.60 7.12 -10.70
CA ASN A 63 -0.53 8.58 -10.78
C ASN A 63 0.88 9.07 -11.10
N LEU A 64 1.92 8.42 -10.55
CA LEU A 64 3.30 8.71 -10.93
C LEU A 64 3.55 8.47 -12.42
N SER A 65 2.99 7.38 -12.98
CA SER A 65 3.15 7.08 -14.41
C SER A 65 2.54 8.13 -15.34
N THR A 66 1.51 8.84 -14.88
CA THR A 66 0.84 9.92 -15.64
C THR A 66 1.54 11.27 -15.53
N SER A 67 2.32 11.53 -14.48
CA SER A 67 3.03 12.80 -14.30
C SER A 67 4.30 12.94 -15.15
N TYR A 68 4.79 11.86 -15.75
CA TYR A 68 5.98 11.84 -16.62
C TYR A 68 5.65 11.80 -18.13
N ARG A 69 4.41 12.11 -18.52
CA ARG A 69 4.00 12.31 -19.93
C ARG A 69 3.91 13.79 -20.26
#